data_AF-A0A9E5QX40-F1
#
_entry.id   AF-A0A9E5QX40-F1
#
_cell.length_a   1.000
_cell.length_b   1.000
_cell.length_c   1.000
_cell.angle_alpha   90.00
_cell.angle_beta   90.00
_cell.angle_gamma   90.00
#
_symmetry.space_group_name_H-M   'P 1'
#
loop_
_entity.id
_entity.type
_entity.pdbx_description
1 polymer ?
#
loop_
_entity_poly.entity_id
_entity_poly.type
_entity_poly.pdbx_seq_one_letter_code
_entity_poly.pdbx_strand_id
1 'polypeptide(L)' 'MASPDKKAFLLRIDPELWEEIERLAQAELRSVNAQVEYLLRDALDRRGIRPAARRKTRGGS' A
#
# COMPACT_ATOMS: atom_id res chain seq x y z
N MET A 1 3.41 15.63 -4.14
CA MET A 1 4.69 15.25 -4.78
C MET A 1 4.72 13.74 -4.93
N ALA A 2 5.00 13.22 -6.13
CA ALA A 2 5.12 11.78 -6.35
C ALA A 2 6.30 11.24 -5.52
N SER A 3 6.05 10.21 -4.70
CA SER A 3 7.13 9.53 -3.99
C SER A 3 7.96 8.75 -5.03
N PRO A 4 9.24 9.07 -5.23
CA PRO A 4 10.05 8.54 -6.34
C PRO A 4 10.20 7.01 -6.34
N ASP A 5 9.83 6.34 -5.24
CA ASP A 5 9.91 4.88 -5.09
C ASP A 5 8.55 4.17 -5.13
N LYS A 6 7.43 4.88 -5.31
CA LYS A 6 6.09 4.28 -5.34
C LYS A 6 5.61 4.11 -6.77
N LYS A 7 5.25 2.87 -7.13
CA LYS A 7 4.62 2.57 -8.42
C LYS A 7 3.17 3.07 -8.39
N ALA A 8 2.86 4.06 -9.21
CA ALA A 8 1.47 4.42 -9.53
C ALA A 8 0.91 3.43 -10.55
N PHE A 9 -0.28 2.88 -10.31
CA PHE A 9 -0.97 2.03 -11.25
C PHE A 9 -2.49 2.26 -11.15
N LEU A 10 -3.20 2.06 -12.25
CA LEU A 10 -4.66 2.09 -12.26
C LEU A 10 -5.18 0.77 -11.69
N LEU A 11 -5.87 0.84 -10.54
CA LEU A 11 -6.52 -0.30 -9.91
C LEU A 11 -7.98 -0.35 -10.37
N ARG A 12 -8.40 -1.48 -10.94
CA ARG A 12 -9.82 -1.78 -11.11
C ARG A 12 -10.28 -2.50 -9.85
N ILE A 13 -11.21 -1.90 -9.12
CA ILE A 13 -11.75 -2.42 -7.88
C ILE A 13 -13.27 -2.26 -7.89
N ASP A 14 -13.96 -3.18 -7.23
CA ASP A 14 -15.38 -3.04 -6.94
C ASP A 14 -15.62 -1.75 -6.11
N PRO A 15 -16.59 -0.90 -6.49
CA PRO A 15 -16.86 0.34 -5.76
C PRO A 15 -17.29 0.10 -4.31
N GLU A 16 -18.07 -0.94 -4.00
CA GLU A 16 -18.51 -1.24 -2.63
C GLU A 16 -17.32 -1.64 -1.75
N LEU A 17 -16.40 -2.43 -2.32
CA LEU A 17 -15.16 -2.77 -1.63
C LEU A 17 -14.28 -1.54 -1.37
N TRP A 18 -14.24 -0.61 -2.33
CA TRP A 18 -13.48 0.63 -2.15
C TRP A 18 -14.02 1.47 -1.00
N GLU A 19 -15.35 1.60 -0.89
CA GLU A 19 -15.97 2.32 0.21
C GLU A 19 -15.63 1.74 1.59
N GLU A 20 -15.58 0.41 1.73
CA GLU A 20 -15.17 -0.23 2.98
C GLU A 20 -13.70 0.06 3.32
N ILE A 21 -12.82 0.07 2.31
CA ILE A 21 -11.42 0.45 2.50
C ILE A 21 -11.30 1.91 2.93
N GLU A 22 -12.10 2.82 2.36
CA GLU A 22 -12.14 4.22 2.77
C GLU A 22 -12.62 4.37 4.22
N ARG A 23 -13.72 3.71 4.60
CA ARG A 23 -14.22 3.70 5.99
C ARG A 23 -13.17 3.21 6.97
N LEU A 24 -12.50 2.10 6.66
CA LEU A 24 -11.44 1.55 7.48
C LEU A 24 -10.24 2.50 7.60
N ALA A 25 -9.84 3.12 6.49
CA ALA A 25 -8.75 4.10 6.49
C ALA A 25 -9.07 5.31 7.37
N GLN A 26 -10.31 5.81 7.34
CA GLN A 26 -10.75 6.91 8.21
C GLN A 26 -10.73 6.48 9.68
N ALA A 27 -11.25 5.29 10.00
CA ALA A 27 -11.25 4.76 11.37
C ALA A 27 -9.83 4.61 11.94
N GLU A 28 -8.84 4.26 11.10
CA GLU A 28 -7.43 4.11 11.50
C GLU A 28 -6.59 5.39 11.33
N LEU A 29 -7.20 6.52 10.95
CA LEU A 29 -6.53 7.80 10.69
C LEU A 29 -5.38 7.68 9.67
N ARG A 30 -5.59 6.86 8.63
CA ARG A 30 -4.64 6.67 7.51
C ARG A 30 -5.20 7.25 6.22
N SER A 31 -4.30 7.57 5.29
CA SER A 31 -4.72 7.78 3.91
C SER A 31 -5.18 6.45 3.30
N VAL A 32 -6.13 6.50 2.36
CA VAL A 32 -6.64 5.32 1.67
C VAL A 32 -5.51 4.52 1.00
N ASN A 33 -4.55 5.22 0.37
CA ASN A 33 -3.37 4.57 -0.22
C ASN A 33 -2.49 3.86 0.82
N ALA A 34 -2.32 4.44 2.00
CA ALA A 34 -1.57 3.79 3.08
C ALA A 34 -2.32 2.56 3.62
N GLN A 35 -3.66 2.62 3.68
CA GLN A 35 -4.49 1.48 4.08
C GLN A 35 -4.41 0.34 3.06
N VAL A 36 -4.51 0.64 1.77
CA VAL A 36 -4.34 -0.36 0.70
C VAL A 36 -2.95 -1.00 0.79
N GLU A 37 -1.90 -0.21 0.97
CA GLU A 37 -0.53 -0.75 1.13
C GLU A 37 -0.41 -1.66 2.36
N TYR A 38 -1.02 -1.29 3.48
CA TYR A 38 -1.05 -2.11 4.69
C TYR A 38 -1.78 -3.45 4.47
N LEU A 39 -3.00 -3.41 3.93
CA LEU A 39 -3.81 -4.61 3.66
C LEU A 39 -3.09 -5.57 2.71
N LEU A 40 -2.44 -5.06 1.66
CA LEU A 40 -1.68 -5.89 0.73
C LEU A 40 -0.46 -6.54 1.40
N ARG A 41 0.26 -5.81 2.26
CA ARG A 41 1.39 -6.37 3.02
C ARG A 41 0.95 -7.43 4.00
N ASP A 42 -0.13 -7.17 4.73
CA ASP A 42 -0.72 -8.13 5.68
C ASP A 42 -1.18 -9.40 4.96
N ALA A 43 -1.87 -9.28 3.82
CA ALA A 43 -2.31 -10.40 3.02
C ALA A 43 -1.14 -11.26 2.49
N LEU A 44 0.01 -10.64 2.16
CA LEU A 44 1.22 -11.35 1.77
C LEU A 44 1.91 -12.03 2.96
N ASP A 45 2.03 -11.36 4.10
CA ASP A 45 2.67 -11.92 5.31
C ASP A 45 1.89 -13.13 5.84
N ARG A 46 0.54 -13.09 5.81
CA ARG A 46 -0.31 -14.25 6.12
C ARG A 46 -0.05 -15.47 5.23
N ARG A 47 0.52 -15.27 4.04
CA ARG A 47 0.94 -16.34 3.10
C ARG A 47 2.43 -16.69 3.24
N GLY A 48 3.12 -16.13 4.22
CA GLY A 48 4.57 -16.30 4.42
C GLY A 48 5.42 -15.52 3.41
N ILE A 49 4.84 -14.58 2.65
CA ILE A 49 5.54 -13.80 1.65
C ILE A 49 5.93 -12.45 2.24
N ARG A 50 7.23 -12.24 2.46
CA ARG A 50 7.76 -10.95 2.92
C ARG A 50 8.46 -10.24 1.77
N PRO A 51 7.95 -9.08 1.29
CA PRO A 51 8.66 -8.27 0.32
C PRO A 51 10.03 -7.92 0.90
N ALA A 52 11.12 -8.27 0.20
CA ALA A 52 12.45 -7.90 0.62
C ALA A 52 12.50 -6.39 0.87
N ALA A 53 13.06 -5.97 2.01
CA ALA A 53 13.28 -4.56 2.27
C ALA A 53 14.00 -3.99 1.05
N ARG A 54 13.40 -2.98 0.40
CA ARG A 54 14.01 -2.33 -0.76
C ARG A 54 15.39 -1.91 -0.29
N ARG A 55 16.44 -2.58 -0.80
CA ARG A 55 17.82 -2.22 -0.50
C ARG A 55 17.92 -0.76 -0.89
N LYS A 56 18.01 0.15 0.10
CA LYS A 56 18.31 1.55 -0.18
C LYS A 56 19.55 1.50 -1.04
N THR A 57 19.42 1.79 -2.32
CA THR A 57 20.57 2.13 -3.14
C THR A 57 21.11 3.39 -2.49
N ARG A 58 22.13 3.22 -1.65
CA ARG A 58 23.12 4.27 -1.38
C ARG A 58 23.77 4.55 -2.74
N GLY A 59 23.16 5.43 -3.52
CA GLY A 59 23.84 6.23 -4.54
C GLY A 59 23.62 7.67 -4.11
N GLY A 60 24.64 8.48 -3.85
CA GLY A 60 25.96 8.49 -4.47
C GLY A 60 26.05 9.81 -5.22
N SER A 61 26.98 10.65 -4.74
CA SER A 61 27.21 12.07 -5.05
C SER A 61 26.32 13.06 -4.28
#